data_AF-A0A553R8E0-F1
#
_entry.id   AF-A0A553R8E0-F1
#
_cell.length_a   1.000
_cell.length_b   1.000
_cell.length_c   1.000
_cell.angle_alpha   90.00
_cell.angle_beta   90.00
_cell.angle_gamma   90.00
#
_symmetry.space_group_name_H-M   'P 1'
#
loop_
_entity.id
_entity.type
_entity.pdbx_description
1 polymer ?
#
loop_
_entity_poly.entity_id
_entity_poly.type
_entity_poly.pdbx_seq_one_letter_code
_entity_poly.pdbx_strand_id
1 'polypeptide(L)'
;MLLYFFISVDSVLDRCLQHLLDVKSLKYLSNLTLQDRITKSLLHLHKKKKPPSISAQFQASLNKLMETLGQSQPYFVKCIRSNAEKLPLRFNDGLVLRQLRYTGMLETVRIRQSGYSIKYTFQNFVRHFHVLLSEGTKKASQEAIRRYLRQVDLTPEGFQVGRTMVFLREAERQRLQDLLHQEVLRRIVHLQRRFRALLERKHFLRVRQAACLIQNWWRSSQSLQNNRRLEHDMQLQQEAVIRIQSAWRGFSERRRLQLWREAAVIIQSHWRLYRQNCAAVRIQSTWRRHRARELYLQQREMAIRLQSISRGYLARQR
;
A
#
# COMPACT_ATOMS: atom_id res chain seq x y z
N MET A 1 61.48 39.32 -7.54
CA MET A 1 60.26 40.15 -7.43
C MET A 1 60.64 41.51 -6.84
N LEU A 2 61.48 42.25 -7.57
CA LEU A 2 62.16 43.48 -7.15
C LEU A 2 61.88 44.60 -8.17
N LEU A 3 60.61 44.77 -8.57
CA LEU A 3 60.21 45.75 -9.59
C LEU A 3 58.99 46.60 -9.20
N TYR A 4 58.62 46.63 -7.92
CA TYR A 4 57.53 47.49 -7.40
C TYR A 4 57.99 48.57 -6.42
N PHE A 5 59.29 48.86 -6.35
CA PHE A 5 59.82 49.83 -5.37
C PHE A 5 60.14 51.23 -5.94
N PHE A 6 59.99 51.47 -7.25
CA PHE A 6 60.40 52.75 -7.87
C PHE A 6 59.26 53.65 -8.39
N ILE A 7 57.99 53.27 -8.24
CA ILE A 7 56.84 54.07 -8.74
C ILE A 7 56.09 54.80 -7.59
N SER A 8 56.55 54.67 -6.35
CA SER A 8 55.80 55.13 -5.16
C SER A 8 56.52 56.20 -4.32
N VAL A 9 57.35 57.04 -4.91
CA VAL A 9 57.88 58.24 -4.21
C VAL A 9 57.17 59.51 -4.71
N ASP A 10 56.96 59.67 -6.02
CA ASP A 10 56.25 60.84 -6.56
C ASP A 10 54.74 60.85 -6.26
N SER A 11 54.11 59.67 -6.22
CA SER A 11 52.67 59.54 -5.94
C SER A 11 52.32 59.66 -4.45
N VAL A 12 53.29 59.56 -3.54
CA VAL A 12 53.09 59.78 -2.10
C VAL A 12 53.20 61.27 -1.77
N LEU A 13 54.08 62.01 -2.46
CA LEU A 13 54.17 63.47 -2.30
C LEU A 13 52.88 64.17 -2.76
N ASP A 14 52.33 63.73 -3.89
CA ASP A 14 51.15 64.35 -4.50
C ASP A 14 49.84 64.00 -3.76
N ARG A 15 49.76 62.78 -3.20
CA ARG A 15 48.59 62.31 -2.44
C ARG A 15 48.58 62.82 -0.99
N CYS A 16 49.72 63.20 -0.43
CA CYS A 16 49.79 63.92 0.85
C CYS A 16 49.32 65.39 0.72
N LEU A 17 49.40 66.00 -0.46
CA LEU A 17 48.94 67.37 -0.72
C LEU A 17 47.42 67.46 -0.94
N GLN A 18 46.77 66.42 -1.45
CA GLN A 18 45.34 66.44 -1.79
C GLN A 18 44.38 66.20 -0.61
N HIS A 19 44.86 65.75 0.56
CA HIS A 19 44.04 65.57 1.76
C HIS A 19 44.28 66.65 2.83
N LEU A 20 44.40 67.90 2.39
CA LEU A 20 44.26 69.06 3.27
C LEU A 20 42.80 69.13 3.77
N LEU A 21 42.63 68.58 4.97
CA LEU A 21 41.55 68.83 5.90
C LEU A 21 41.07 70.28 5.81
N ASP A 22 39.75 70.46 5.81
CA ASP A 22 39.08 71.76 5.86
C ASP A 22 39.81 72.72 6.80
N VAL A 23 40.25 73.87 6.26
CA VAL A 23 41.10 74.85 6.95
C VAL A 23 40.47 75.30 8.28
N LYS A 24 39.14 75.21 8.41
CA LYS A 24 38.40 75.45 9.66
C LYS A 24 38.67 74.40 10.75
N SER A 25 38.74 73.11 10.39
CA SER A 25 39.02 72.02 11.33
C SER A 25 40.46 72.04 11.83
N LEU A 26 41.41 72.40 10.96
CA LEU A 26 42.82 72.57 11.31
C LEU A 26 43.04 73.77 12.25
N LYS A 27 42.31 74.88 12.04
CA LYS A 27 42.32 76.05 12.94
C LYS A 27 41.77 75.70 14.33
N TYR A 28 40.72 74.87 14.38
CA TYR A 28 40.12 74.41 15.63
C TYR A 28 41.05 73.46 16.42
N LEU A 29 41.67 72.49 15.75
CA LEU A 29 42.66 71.58 16.36
C LEU A 29 43.96 72.30 16.79
N SER A 30 44.39 73.29 16.01
CA SER A 30 45.50 74.19 16.38
C SER A 30 45.18 74.97 17.65
N ASN A 31 43.97 75.50 17.79
CA ASN A 31 43.58 76.29 18.96
C ASN A 31 43.45 75.43 20.24
N LEU A 32 42.98 74.18 20.11
CA LEU A 32 42.94 73.24 21.24
C LEU A 32 44.34 72.80 21.71
N THR A 33 45.33 72.72 20.80
CA THR A 33 46.71 72.33 21.13
C THR A 33 47.62 73.50 21.50
N LEU A 34 47.22 74.74 21.18
CA LEU A 34 47.94 75.97 21.56
C LEU A 34 47.86 76.24 23.07
N GLN A 35 46.71 75.97 23.70
CA GLN A 35 46.55 76.17 25.15
C GLN A 35 47.48 75.27 25.97
N ASP A 36 47.77 74.05 25.51
CA ASP A 36 48.66 73.12 26.23
C ASP A 36 50.16 73.38 25.97
N ARG A 37 50.50 74.16 24.92
CA ARG A 37 51.87 74.58 24.62
C ARG A 37 52.32 75.77 25.46
N ILE A 38 51.44 76.73 25.73
CA ILE A 38 51.77 77.95 26.49
C ILE A 38 52.10 77.62 27.95
N THR A 39 51.41 76.65 28.54
CA THR A 39 51.62 76.25 29.94
C THR A 39 52.86 75.38 30.15
N LYS A 40 53.35 74.64 29.15
CA LYS A 40 54.58 73.83 29.25
C LYS A 40 55.85 74.51 28.72
N SER A 41 55.75 75.56 27.90
CA SER A 41 56.93 76.22 27.34
C SER A 41 57.61 77.23 28.28
N LEU A 42 56.97 77.63 29.37
CA LEU A 42 57.50 78.64 30.30
C LEU A 42 58.61 78.14 31.24
N LEU A 43 58.95 76.84 31.24
CA LEU A 43 59.90 76.28 32.22
C LEU A 43 61.11 75.53 31.65
N HIS A 44 61.42 75.61 30.35
CA HIS A 44 62.64 74.95 29.83
C HIS A 44 63.32 75.69 28.68
N LEU A 45 64.19 76.64 29.01
CA LEU A 45 65.23 77.15 28.10
C LEU A 45 66.35 76.10 27.98
N HIS A 46 66.29 75.25 26.96
CA HIS A 46 67.44 74.86 26.10
C HIS A 46 67.08 73.70 25.15
N LYS A 47 67.51 73.87 23.88
CA LYS A 47 67.32 73.00 22.70
C LYS A 47 65.87 72.84 22.23
N LYS A 48 65.46 73.69 21.26
CA LYS A 48 64.26 73.48 20.44
C LYS A 48 64.38 72.11 19.73
N LYS A 49 63.83 71.05 20.33
CA LYS A 49 63.62 69.77 19.62
C LYS A 49 62.79 70.10 18.39
N LYS A 50 63.30 69.74 17.20
CA LYS A 50 62.54 69.89 15.95
C LYS A 50 61.16 69.24 16.16
N PRO A 51 60.05 69.93 15.79
CA PRO A 51 58.73 69.35 15.96
C PRO A 51 58.69 68.00 15.23
N PRO A 52 58.13 66.95 15.86
CA PRO A 52 58.12 65.62 15.26
C PRO A 52 57.38 65.65 13.92
N SER A 53 57.91 64.98 12.91
CA SER A 53 57.29 64.87 11.59
C SER A 53 55.92 64.21 11.68
N ILE A 54 55.05 64.44 10.69
CA ILE A 54 53.73 63.79 10.62
C ILE A 54 53.89 62.27 10.68
N SER A 55 54.91 61.71 10.01
CA SER A 55 55.21 60.27 10.08
C SER A 55 55.57 59.82 11.50
N ALA A 56 56.36 60.59 12.24
CA ALA A 56 56.73 60.26 13.61
C ALA A 56 55.53 60.34 14.57
N GLN A 57 54.64 61.31 14.38
CA GLN A 57 53.40 61.43 15.15
C GLN A 57 52.42 60.29 14.83
N PHE A 58 52.27 59.95 13.55
CA PHE A 58 51.44 58.82 13.11
C PHE A 58 51.96 57.50 13.67
N GLN A 59 53.27 57.25 13.59
CA GLN A 59 53.88 56.05 14.13
C GLN A 59 53.70 55.94 15.65
N ALA A 60 53.92 57.03 16.40
CA ALA A 60 53.68 57.05 17.84
C ALA A 60 52.20 56.78 18.18
N SER A 61 51.26 57.37 17.42
CA SER A 61 49.82 57.13 17.61
C SER A 61 49.41 55.70 17.26
N LEU A 62 49.97 55.12 16.20
CA LEU A 62 49.67 53.76 15.76
C LEU A 62 50.19 52.74 16.79
N ASN A 63 51.42 52.92 17.26
CA ASN A 63 52.01 52.04 18.29
C ASN A 63 51.16 52.04 19.57
N LYS A 64 50.74 53.22 20.04
CA LYS A 64 49.86 53.35 21.20
C LYS A 64 48.51 52.68 21.00
N LEU A 65 47.93 52.78 19.79
CA LEU A 65 46.69 52.09 19.43
C LEU A 65 46.88 50.56 19.45
N MET A 66 47.97 50.06 18.87
CA MET A 66 48.27 48.63 18.83
C MET A 66 48.52 48.04 20.23
N GLU A 67 49.17 48.78 21.12
CA GLU A 67 49.32 48.39 22.53
C GLU A 67 47.96 48.28 23.23
N THR A 68 47.08 49.25 23.02
CA THR A 68 45.73 49.25 23.61
C THR A 68 44.90 48.07 23.09
N LEU A 69 44.95 47.81 21.78
CA LEU A 69 44.26 46.68 21.16
C LEU A 69 44.83 45.33 21.64
N GLY A 70 46.15 45.24 21.84
CA GLY A 70 46.83 44.03 22.31
C GLY A 70 46.45 43.62 23.73
N GLN A 71 45.99 44.54 24.56
CA GLN A 71 45.49 44.26 25.91
C GLN A 71 44.05 43.70 25.93
N SER A 72 43.35 43.74 24.79
CA SER A 72 41.95 43.33 24.67
C SER A 72 41.77 42.04 23.85
N GLN A 73 40.59 41.42 23.90
CA GLN A 73 40.22 40.39 22.91
C GLN A 73 39.65 41.06 21.65
N PRO A 74 40.33 40.98 20.49
CA PRO A 74 39.85 41.61 19.27
C PRO A 74 38.74 40.79 18.60
N TYR A 75 37.70 41.49 18.16
CA TYR A 75 36.68 40.98 17.26
C TYR A 75 36.85 41.61 15.88
N PHE A 76 36.81 40.79 14.82
CA PHE A 76 37.04 41.26 13.46
C PHE A 76 35.75 41.26 12.65
N VAL A 77 35.30 42.46 12.24
CA VAL A 77 34.22 42.64 11.27
C VAL A 77 34.85 43.07 9.94
N LYS A 78 34.53 42.34 8.87
CA LYS A 78 35.05 42.60 7.52
C LYS A 78 33.89 43.01 6.62
N CYS A 79 33.86 44.28 6.23
CA CYS A 79 32.85 44.82 5.33
C CYS A 79 33.22 44.50 3.87
N ILE A 80 32.27 43.98 3.10
CA ILE A 80 32.44 43.65 1.68
C ILE A 80 31.46 44.47 0.86
N ARG A 81 31.95 45.17 -0.15
CA ARG A 81 31.13 45.88 -1.12
C ARG A 81 30.63 44.91 -2.19
N SER A 82 29.32 44.72 -2.29
CA SER A 82 28.71 43.77 -3.23
C SER A 82 28.76 44.23 -4.70
N ASN A 83 28.69 45.54 -4.96
CA ASN A 83 28.74 46.12 -6.31
C ASN A 83 29.28 47.56 -6.31
N ALA A 84 29.76 48.04 -7.47
CA ALA A 84 30.34 49.37 -7.61
C ALA A 84 29.25 50.45 -7.77
N GLU A 85 28.09 50.08 -8.27
CA GLU A 85 26.97 50.96 -8.61
C GLU A 85 26.15 51.39 -7.38
N LYS A 86 26.43 50.81 -6.20
CA LYS A 86 25.69 51.01 -4.93
C LYS A 86 24.21 50.61 -5.01
N LEU A 87 23.89 49.64 -5.86
CA LEU A 87 22.52 49.15 -6.04
C LEU A 87 22.19 48.03 -5.02
N PRO A 88 20.96 47.98 -4.49
CA PRO A 88 20.54 46.87 -3.64
C PRO A 88 20.42 45.57 -4.44
N LEU A 89 20.63 44.42 -3.78
CA LEU A 89 20.48 43.06 -4.35
C LEU A 89 21.31 42.78 -5.61
N ARG A 90 22.33 43.60 -5.90
CA ARG A 90 23.29 43.37 -6.99
C ARG A 90 24.59 42.81 -6.41
N PHE A 91 25.02 41.66 -6.93
CA PHE A 91 26.24 40.98 -6.55
C PHE A 91 27.18 40.90 -7.75
N ASN A 92 28.40 41.41 -7.59
CA ASN A 92 29.46 41.31 -8.58
C ASN A 92 30.54 40.36 -8.06
N ASP A 93 30.58 39.14 -8.61
CA ASP A 93 31.49 38.08 -8.17
C ASP A 93 32.96 38.50 -8.25
N GLY A 94 33.36 39.18 -9.32
CA GLY A 94 34.74 39.62 -9.54
C GLY A 94 35.21 40.64 -8.50
N LEU A 95 34.35 41.61 -8.18
CA LEU A 95 34.62 42.63 -7.16
C LEU A 95 34.70 42.01 -5.77
N VAL A 96 33.77 41.12 -5.43
CA VAL A 96 33.73 40.47 -4.11
C VAL A 96 34.90 39.51 -3.94
N LEU A 97 35.22 38.69 -4.95
CA LEU A 97 36.36 37.76 -4.90
C LEU A 97 37.69 38.49 -4.71
N ARG A 98 37.90 39.63 -5.40
CA ARG A 98 39.07 40.48 -5.20
C ARG A 98 39.15 41.01 -3.77
N GLN A 99 38.04 41.49 -3.21
CA GLN A 99 37.99 41.93 -1.81
C GLN A 99 38.30 40.79 -0.84
N LEU A 100 37.75 39.60 -1.05
CA LEU A 100 38.03 38.43 -0.20
C LEU A 100 39.51 38.02 -0.22
N ARG A 101 40.18 38.19 -1.37
CA ARG A 101 41.63 37.98 -1.51
C ARG A 101 42.42 39.06 -0.75
N TYR A 102 42.16 40.34 -1.01
CA TYR A 102 42.92 41.45 -0.41
C TYR A 102 42.70 41.63 1.09
N THR A 103 41.52 41.31 1.59
CA THR A 103 41.21 41.39 3.02
C THR A 103 41.76 40.20 3.82
N GLY A 104 42.35 39.20 3.16
CA GLY A 104 42.88 37.98 3.77
C GLY A 104 41.82 36.99 4.25
N MET A 105 40.55 37.17 3.82
CA MET A 105 39.44 36.30 4.25
C MET A 105 39.62 34.87 3.77
N LEU A 106 40.07 34.67 2.52
CA LEU A 106 40.33 33.33 1.99
C LEU A 106 41.49 32.64 2.71
N GLU A 107 42.54 33.39 3.06
CA GLU A 107 43.66 32.84 3.83
C GLU A 107 43.23 32.48 5.25
N THR A 108 42.36 33.28 5.87
CA THR A 108 41.79 32.97 7.18
C THR A 108 40.99 31.66 7.14
N VAL A 109 40.22 31.42 6.08
CA VAL A 109 39.51 30.16 5.87
C VAL A 109 40.51 29.01 5.68
N ARG A 110 41.54 29.21 4.85
CA ARG A 110 42.59 28.21 4.59
C ARG A 110 43.32 27.79 5.87
N ILE A 111 43.75 28.75 6.68
CA ILE A 111 44.39 28.50 7.98
C ILE A 111 43.46 27.70 8.90
N ARG A 112 42.18 28.09 8.99
CA ARG A 112 41.20 27.36 9.80
C ARG A 112 40.95 25.94 9.30
N GLN A 113 40.95 25.71 7.99
CA GLN A 113 40.78 24.37 7.41
C GLN A 113 41.99 23.46 7.64
N SER A 114 43.21 24.02 7.62
CA SER A 114 44.43 23.26 7.95
C SER A 114 44.55 22.91 9.44
N GLY A 115 43.91 23.69 10.31
CA GLY A 115 43.91 23.47 11.76
C GLY A 115 42.73 22.63 12.25
N TYR A 116 42.72 22.37 13.55
CA TYR A 116 41.59 21.74 14.24
C TYR A 116 40.54 22.78 14.65
N SER A 117 39.81 23.31 13.67
CA SER A 117 38.76 24.31 13.89
C SER A 117 37.55 23.75 14.63
N ILE A 118 37.31 22.44 14.53
CA ILE A 118 36.12 21.78 15.07
C ILE A 118 36.43 21.14 16.41
N LYS A 119 35.63 21.48 17.42
CA LYS A 119 35.81 21.06 18.81
C LYS A 119 34.50 20.53 19.37
N TYR A 120 34.48 19.27 19.79
CA TYR A 120 33.35 18.67 20.47
C TYR A 120 33.75 18.23 21.88
N THR A 121 32.93 18.52 22.88
CA THR A 121 33.03 17.79 24.15
C THR A 121 32.69 16.33 23.92
N PHE A 122 33.22 15.41 24.75
CA PHE A 122 32.92 13.97 24.60
C PHE A 122 31.41 13.68 24.62
N GLN A 123 30.65 14.37 25.48
CA GLN A 123 29.20 14.23 25.53
C GLN A 123 28.53 14.68 24.22
N ASN A 124 28.94 15.83 23.67
CA ASN A 124 28.35 16.35 22.43
C ASN A 124 28.72 15.48 21.23
N PHE A 125 29.95 14.95 21.20
CA PHE A 125 30.39 14.02 20.17
C PHE A 125 29.55 12.75 20.19
N VAL A 126 29.40 12.13 21.37
CA VAL A 126 28.57 10.91 21.51
C VAL A 126 27.13 11.19 21.15
N ARG A 127 26.54 12.31 21.59
CA ARG A 127 25.15 12.68 21.22
C ARG A 127 24.96 12.84 19.72
N HIS A 128 25.85 13.57 19.04
CA HIS A 128 25.76 13.80 17.60
C HIS A 128 25.96 12.52 16.78
N PHE A 129 26.97 11.72 17.12
CA PHE A 129 27.36 10.55 16.32
C PHE A 129 26.87 9.22 16.91
N HIS A 130 25.93 9.23 17.86
CA HIS A 130 25.47 8.02 18.57
C HIS A 130 24.99 6.90 17.65
N VAL A 131 24.42 7.23 16.49
CA VAL A 131 23.93 6.25 15.50
C VAL A 131 25.07 5.41 14.91
N LEU A 132 26.25 6.01 14.79
CA LEU A 132 27.46 5.35 14.28
C LEU A 132 28.22 4.61 15.37
N LEU A 133 28.03 4.99 16.64
CA LEU A 133 28.72 4.40 17.77
C LEU A 133 28.10 3.05 18.14
N SER A 134 28.95 2.05 18.40
CA SER A 134 28.51 0.76 18.93
C SER A 134 28.08 0.88 20.40
N GLU A 135 27.30 -0.08 20.91
CA GLU A 135 26.74 0.01 22.27
C GLU A 135 27.78 0.19 23.38
N GLY A 136 29.00 -0.34 23.19
CA GLY A 136 30.13 -0.16 24.12
C GLY A 136 30.74 1.26 24.14
N THR A 137 30.39 2.11 23.19
CA THR A 137 30.91 3.49 23.03
C THR A 137 29.92 4.56 23.52
N LYS A 138 28.75 4.15 24.05
CA LYS A 138 27.74 5.06 24.62
C LYS A 138 28.23 5.77 25.89
N LYS A 139 29.22 5.21 26.59
CA LYS A 139 29.95 5.91 27.66
C LYS A 139 30.95 6.88 27.03
N ALA A 140 30.85 8.16 27.39
CA ALA A 140 31.69 9.25 26.89
C ALA A 140 33.14 9.17 27.45
N SER A 141 33.82 8.04 27.25
CA SER A 141 35.23 7.84 27.62
C SER A 141 36.15 8.16 26.45
N GLN A 142 37.34 8.67 26.78
CA GLN A 142 38.37 9.04 25.82
C GLN A 142 38.82 7.83 24.98
N GLU A 143 39.00 6.68 25.63
CA GLU A 143 39.44 5.43 25.01
C GLU A 143 38.40 4.90 24.02
N ALA A 144 37.12 5.00 24.38
CA ALA A 144 36.02 4.54 23.55
C ALA A 144 35.93 5.35 22.25
N ILE A 145 35.97 6.69 22.36
CA ILE A 145 35.94 7.58 21.20
C ILE A 145 37.21 7.41 20.34
N ARG A 146 38.38 7.30 20.96
CA ARG A 146 39.65 7.07 20.24
C ARG A 146 39.64 5.73 19.49
N ARG A 147 39.08 4.67 20.08
CA ARG A 147 38.94 3.36 19.42
C ARG A 147 38.02 3.45 18.21
N TYR A 148 36.88 4.11 18.37
CA TYR A 148 35.93 4.32 17.27
C TYR A 148 36.55 5.12 16.11
N LEU A 149 37.21 6.26 16.40
CA LEU A 149 37.85 7.08 15.37
C LEU A 149 39.00 6.38 14.63
N ARG A 150 39.60 5.33 15.22
CA ARG A 150 40.58 4.47 14.54
C ARG A 150 39.93 3.39 13.68
N GLN A 151 38.72 2.97 14.02
CA GLN A 151 37.96 1.98 13.26
C GLN A 151 37.33 2.60 12.01
N VAL A 152 36.93 3.87 12.10
CA VAL A 152 36.56 4.66 10.92
C VAL A 152 37.87 5.06 10.24
N ASP A 153 38.05 4.73 8.95
CA ASP A 153 39.27 4.98 8.15
C ASP A 153 39.61 6.47 7.94
N LEU A 154 39.62 7.27 9.00
CA LEU A 154 40.00 8.69 9.00
C LEU A 154 41.52 8.82 8.98
N THR A 155 42.01 9.91 8.41
CA THR A 155 43.46 10.16 8.44
C THR A 155 43.92 10.42 9.88
N PRO A 156 45.02 9.79 10.34
CA PRO A 156 45.52 10.00 11.71
C PRO A 156 45.88 11.45 12.05
N GLU A 157 46.19 12.26 11.04
CA GLU A 157 46.52 13.69 11.18
C GLU A 157 45.28 14.60 11.18
N GLY A 158 44.12 14.06 10.82
CA GLY A 158 42.87 14.79 10.68
C GLY A 158 42.06 14.90 11.98
N PHE A 159 42.45 14.16 13.03
CA PHE A 159 41.79 14.20 14.34
C PHE A 159 42.77 14.10 15.52
N GLN A 160 42.39 14.69 16.64
CA GLN A 160 43.10 14.54 17.91
C GLN A 160 42.11 14.44 19.07
N VAL A 161 42.32 13.46 19.94
CA VAL A 161 41.48 13.28 21.14
C VAL A 161 42.22 13.83 22.35
N GLY A 162 41.74 14.94 22.89
CA GLY A 162 42.26 15.59 24.10
C GLY A 162 41.76 14.94 25.39
N ARG A 163 41.86 15.65 26.52
CA ARG A 163 41.39 15.17 27.83
C ARG A 163 39.87 15.21 27.99
N THR A 164 39.22 16.22 27.43
CA THR A 164 37.77 16.46 27.58
C THR A 164 37.04 16.68 26.26
N MET A 165 37.80 16.84 25.16
CA MET A 165 37.28 17.22 23.85
C MET A 165 37.94 16.44 22.72
N VAL A 166 37.19 16.26 21.64
CA VAL A 166 37.63 15.75 20.34
C VAL A 166 37.85 16.94 19.42
N PHE A 167 39.02 16.97 18.79
CA PHE A 167 39.44 17.97 17.83
C PHE A 167 39.45 17.34 16.44
N LEU A 168 38.80 17.98 15.48
CA LEU A 168 38.67 17.49 14.11
C LEU A 168 39.04 18.60 13.13
N ARG A 169 39.67 18.22 12.02
CA ARG A 169 39.72 19.07 10.83
C ARG A 169 38.37 19.01 10.10
N GLU A 170 38.12 20.01 9.27
CA GLU A 170 36.84 20.15 8.56
C GLU A 170 36.53 18.96 7.64
N ALA A 171 37.54 18.43 6.93
CA ALA A 171 37.39 17.29 6.04
C ALA A 171 36.91 16.03 6.78
N GLU A 172 37.52 15.70 7.92
CA GLU A 172 37.13 14.52 8.71
C GLU A 172 35.77 14.70 9.39
N ARG A 173 35.44 15.93 9.82
CA ARG A 173 34.09 16.26 10.30
C ARG A 173 33.04 15.97 9.22
N GLN A 174 33.30 16.42 7.98
CA GLN A 174 32.38 16.20 6.87
C GLN A 174 32.22 14.71 6.56
N ARG A 175 33.32 13.96 6.51
CA ARG A 175 33.29 12.51 6.29
C ARG A 175 32.50 11.76 7.35
N LEU A 176 32.64 12.11 8.63
CA LEU A 176 31.83 11.55 9.71
C LEU A 176 30.34 11.87 9.56
N GLN A 177 30.00 13.07 9.08
CA GLN A 177 28.61 13.44 8.80
C GLN A 177 28.02 12.65 7.62
N ASP A 178 28.80 12.44 6.57
CA ASP A 178 28.36 11.67 5.41
C ASP A 178 28.09 10.21 5.80
N LEU A 179 28.97 9.59 6.60
CA LEU A 179 28.74 8.26 7.17
C LEU A 179 27.50 8.22 8.06
N LEU A 180 27.31 9.22 8.93
CA LEU A 180 26.13 9.33 9.77
C LEU A 180 24.86 9.38 8.93
N HIS A 181 24.87 10.21 7.88
CA HIS A 181 23.75 10.37 6.97
C HIS A 181 23.42 9.05 6.25
N GLN A 182 24.44 8.34 5.74
CA GLN A 182 24.28 7.05 5.08
C GLN A 182 23.65 6.00 6.01
N GLU A 183 24.12 5.87 7.24
CA GLU A 183 23.57 4.90 8.20
C GLU A 183 22.15 5.24 8.64
N VAL A 184 21.84 6.53 8.84
CA VAL A 184 20.48 6.99 9.13
C VAL A 184 19.55 6.66 7.97
N LEU A 185 19.94 6.98 6.73
CA LEU A 185 19.14 6.64 5.54
C LEU A 185 18.93 5.14 5.39
N ARG A 186 19.98 4.33 5.60
CA ARG A 186 19.88 2.86 5.57
C ARG A 186 18.84 2.34 6.56
N ARG A 187 18.86 2.83 7.81
CA ARG A 187 17.86 2.48 8.84
C ARG A 187 16.45 2.91 8.45
N ILE A 188 16.29 4.11 7.91
CA ILE A 188 15.01 4.63 7.41
C ILE A 188 14.47 3.72 6.30
N VAL A 189 15.28 3.34 5.32
CA VAL A 189 14.87 2.47 4.21
C VAL A 189 14.47 1.09 4.73
N HIS A 190 15.20 0.51 5.69
CA HIS A 190 14.81 -0.76 6.31
C HIS A 190 13.46 -0.67 7.03
N LEU A 191 13.22 0.42 7.76
CA LEU A 191 11.94 0.66 8.43
C LEU A 191 10.80 0.82 7.41
N GLN A 192 11.00 1.65 6.39
CA GLN A 192 10.03 1.86 5.31
C GLN A 192 9.71 0.56 4.58
N ARG A 193 10.71 -0.26 4.28
CA ARG A 193 10.51 -1.58 3.63
C ARG A 193 9.66 -2.50 4.49
N ARG A 194 9.95 -2.61 5.79
CA ARG A 194 9.13 -3.42 6.71
C ARG A 194 7.71 -2.90 6.81
N PHE A 195 7.54 -1.59 6.92
CA PHE A 195 6.23 -0.96 7.01
C PHE A 195 5.39 -1.21 5.75
N ARG A 196 5.97 -1.01 4.56
CA ARG A 196 5.30 -1.30 3.28
C ARG A 196 4.92 -2.77 3.16
N ALA A 197 5.80 -3.70 3.55
CA ALA A 197 5.50 -5.14 3.55
C ALA A 197 4.32 -5.49 4.48
N LEU A 198 4.22 -4.83 5.65
CA LEU A 198 3.09 -5.02 6.56
C LEU A 198 1.78 -4.52 5.95
N LEU A 199 1.79 -3.34 5.30
CA LEU A 199 0.62 -2.79 4.63
C LEU A 199 0.14 -3.70 3.50
N GLU A 200 1.05 -4.16 2.64
CA GLU A 200 0.74 -5.08 1.54
C GLU A 200 0.20 -6.42 2.05
N ARG A 201 0.81 -6.98 3.11
CA ARG A 201 0.30 -8.22 3.73
C ARG A 201 -1.12 -8.04 4.27
N LYS A 202 -1.43 -6.90 4.90
CA LYS A 202 -2.78 -6.60 5.40
C LYS A 202 -3.78 -6.43 4.24
N HIS A 203 -3.36 -5.83 3.13
CA HIS A 203 -4.19 -5.74 1.93
C HIS A 203 -4.46 -7.13 1.31
N PHE A 204 -3.41 -7.92 1.08
CA PHE A 204 -3.50 -9.27 0.56
C PHE A 204 -4.42 -10.17 1.38
N LEU A 205 -4.32 -10.15 2.72
CA LEU A 205 -5.17 -10.97 3.58
C LEU A 205 -6.66 -10.60 3.45
N ARG A 206 -6.99 -9.32 3.30
CA ARG A 206 -8.37 -8.86 3.07
C ARG A 206 -8.91 -9.36 1.73
N VAL A 207 -8.13 -9.21 0.66
CA VAL A 207 -8.50 -9.70 -0.67
C VAL A 207 -8.67 -11.22 -0.68
N ARG A 208 -7.76 -11.95 -0.03
CA ARG A 208 -7.84 -13.41 0.09
C ARG A 208 -9.10 -13.85 0.83
N GLN A 209 -9.44 -13.19 1.94
CA GLN A 209 -10.68 -13.48 2.67
C GLN A 209 -11.92 -13.27 1.79
N ALA A 210 -12.00 -12.14 1.08
CA ALA A 210 -13.10 -11.88 0.15
C ALA A 210 -13.19 -12.94 -0.97
N ALA A 211 -12.06 -13.31 -1.56
CA ALA A 211 -12.00 -14.36 -2.58
C ALA A 211 -12.48 -15.71 -2.04
N CYS A 212 -12.06 -16.12 -0.83
CA CYS A 212 -12.52 -17.35 -0.21
C CYS A 212 -14.04 -17.34 0.05
N LEU A 213 -14.61 -16.21 0.50
CA LEU A 213 -16.05 -16.08 0.70
C LEU A 213 -16.82 -16.25 -0.62
N ILE A 214 -16.38 -15.59 -1.69
CA ILE A 214 -16.99 -15.70 -3.02
C ILE A 214 -16.88 -17.14 -3.54
N GLN A 215 -15.71 -17.77 -3.41
CA GLN A 215 -15.50 -19.15 -3.83
C GLN A 215 -16.38 -20.13 -3.05
N ASN A 216 -16.53 -19.95 -1.74
CA ASN A 216 -17.37 -20.79 -0.92
C ASN A 216 -18.85 -20.63 -1.28
N TRP A 217 -19.31 -19.39 -1.48
CA TRP A 217 -20.67 -19.11 -1.95
C TRP A 217 -20.94 -19.73 -3.32
N TRP A 218 -20.01 -19.59 -4.26
CA TRP A 218 -20.11 -20.18 -5.60
C TRP A 218 -20.22 -21.70 -5.55
N ARG A 219 -19.32 -22.36 -4.81
CA ARG A 219 -19.34 -23.82 -4.64
C ARG A 219 -20.62 -24.31 -3.97
N SER A 220 -21.12 -23.58 -2.98
CA SER A 220 -22.40 -23.88 -2.32
C SER A 220 -23.57 -23.73 -3.29
N SER A 221 -23.61 -22.65 -4.06
CA SER A 221 -24.64 -22.42 -5.08
C SER A 221 -24.62 -23.48 -6.18
N GLN A 222 -23.43 -23.88 -6.64
CA GLN A 222 -23.26 -24.96 -7.61
C GLN A 222 -23.76 -26.31 -7.06
N SER A 223 -23.42 -26.64 -5.81
CA SER A 223 -23.90 -27.85 -5.15
C SER A 223 -25.43 -27.86 -5.03
N LEU A 224 -26.03 -26.74 -4.61
CA LEU A 224 -27.49 -26.60 -4.53
C LEU A 224 -28.17 -26.75 -5.90
N GLN A 225 -27.61 -26.17 -6.96
CA GLN A 225 -28.14 -26.34 -8.31
C GLN A 225 -28.05 -27.79 -8.77
N ASN A 226 -26.94 -28.48 -8.48
CA ASN A 226 -26.79 -29.88 -8.85
C ASN A 226 -27.78 -30.77 -8.10
N ASN A 227 -27.96 -30.57 -6.79
CA ASN A 227 -28.94 -31.31 -6.01
C ASN A 227 -30.36 -31.07 -6.51
N ARG A 228 -30.74 -29.82 -6.82
CA ARG A 228 -32.06 -29.52 -7.40
C ARG A 228 -32.29 -30.22 -8.75
N ARG A 229 -31.26 -30.31 -9.59
CA ARG A 229 -31.33 -31.05 -10.86
C ARG A 229 -31.54 -32.54 -10.62
N LEU A 230 -30.76 -33.14 -9.71
CA LEU A 230 -30.89 -34.55 -9.35
C LEU A 230 -32.26 -34.87 -8.73
N GLU A 231 -32.76 -34.00 -7.84
CA GLU A 231 -34.10 -34.13 -7.25
C GLU A 231 -35.20 -34.05 -8.32
N HIS A 232 -35.07 -33.11 -9.27
CA HIS A 232 -36.03 -32.96 -10.36
C HIS A 232 -36.02 -34.18 -11.30
N ASP A 233 -34.83 -34.66 -11.69
CA ASP A 233 -34.70 -35.86 -12.52
C ASP A 233 -35.27 -37.09 -11.81
N MET A 234 -35.02 -37.23 -10.50
CA MET A 234 -35.60 -38.30 -9.70
C MET A 234 -37.13 -38.21 -9.63
N GLN A 235 -37.69 -37.01 -9.47
CA GLN A 235 -39.14 -36.79 -9.49
C GLN A 235 -39.75 -37.17 -10.84
N LEU A 236 -39.13 -36.76 -11.95
CA LEU A 236 -39.59 -37.11 -13.30
C LEU A 236 -39.57 -38.63 -13.51
N GLN A 237 -38.52 -39.31 -13.05
CA GLN A 237 -38.44 -40.77 -13.11
C GLN A 237 -39.53 -41.44 -12.27
N GLN A 238 -39.76 -40.96 -11.03
CA GLN A 238 -40.82 -41.48 -10.16
C GLN A 238 -42.21 -41.29 -10.79
N GLU A 239 -42.50 -40.12 -11.34
CA GLU A 239 -43.76 -39.86 -12.03
C GLU A 239 -43.95 -40.78 -13.23
N ALA A 240 -42.92 -40.97 -14.06
CA ALA A 240 -42.97 -41.89 -15.20
C ALA A 240 -43.24 -43.33 -14.75
N VAL A 241 -42.56 -43.79 -13.70
CA VAL A 241 -42.79 -45.13 -13.11
C VAL A 241 -44.22 -45.28 -12.61
N ILE A 242 -44.75 -44.30 -11.87
CA ILE A 242 -46.13 -44.33 -11.36
C ILE A 242 -47.14 -44.37 -12.51
N ARG A 243 -46.92 -43.58 -13.58
CA ARG A 243 -47.77 -43.58 -14.78
C ARG A 243 -47.77 -44.94 -15.47
N ILE A 244 -46.60 -45.54 -15.68
CA ILE A 244 -46.49 -46.88 -16.30
C ILE A 244 -47.17 -47.95 -15.42
N GLN A 245 -46.87 -47.95 -14.12
CA GLN A 245 -47.44 -48.92 -13.18
C GLN A 245 -48.97 -48.81 -13.09
N SER A 246 -49.51 -47.59 -13.02
CA SER A 246 -50.96 -47.37 -12.98
C SER A 246 -51.64 -47.73 -14.30
N ALA A 247 -51.02 -47.42 -15.44
CA ALA A 247 -51.49 -47.83 -16.76
C ALA A 247 -51.54 -49.35 -16.89
N TRP A 248 -50.49 -50.05 -16.47
CA TRP A 248 -50.43 -51.52 -16.47
C TRP A 248 -51.47 -52.15 -15.55
N ARG A 249 -51.58 -51.68 -14.30
CA ARG A 249 -52.61 -52.15 -13.35
C ARG A 249 -54.01 -51.98 -13.95
N GLY A 250 -54.30 -50.81 -14.53
CA GLY A 250 -55.57 -50.56 -15.20
C GLY A 250 -55.81 -51.43 -16.44
N PHE A 251 -54.78 -51.68 -17.26
CA PHE A 251 -54.86 -52.58 -18.42
C PHE A 251 -55.15 -54.03 -17.99
N SER A 252 -54.40 -54.55 -17.01
CA SER A 252 -54.56 -55.90 -16.49
C SER A 252 -55.99 -56.16 -15.98
N GLU A 253 -56.52 -55.24 -15.17
CA GLU A 253 -57.88 -55.33 -14.64
C GLU A 253 -58.96 -55.27 -15.74
N ARG A 254 -58.80 -54.36 -16.72
CA ARG A 254 -59.71 -54.29 -17.87
C ARG A 254 -59.66 -55.55 -18.72
N ARG A 255 -58.47 -56.11 -18.96
CA ARG A 255 -58.29 -57.37 -19.71
C ARG A 255 -58.95 -58.53 -18.98
N ARG A 256 -58.80 -58.62 -17.65
CA ARG A 256 -59.49 -59.61 -16.83
C ARG A 256 -61.01 -59.48 -16.96
N LEU A 257 -61.54 -58.27 -16.83
CA LEU A 257 -62.99 -58.03 -16.99
C LEU A 257 -63.49 -58.39 -18.40
N GLN A 258 -62.71 -58.10 -19.44
CA GLN A 258 -63.04 -58.50 -20.82
C GLN A 258 -63.15 -60.02 -20.95
N LEU A 259 -62.17 -60.77 -20.45
CA LEU A 259 -62.22 -62.25 -20.46
C LEU A 259 -63.45 -62.80 -19.73
N TRP A 260 -63.81 -62.21 -18.58
CA TRP A 260 -64.99 -62.62 -17.83
C TRP A 260 -66.28 -62.31 -18.57
N ARG A 261 -66.34 -61.16 -19.26
CA ARG A 261 -67.49 -60.78 -20.11
C ARG A 261 -67.62 -61.71 -21.32
N GLU A 262 -66.52 -62.03 -21.99
CA GLU A 262 -66.50 -62.98 -23.12
C GLU A 262 -67.01 -64.36 -22.67
N ALA A 263 -66.49 -64.88 -21.55
CA ALA A 263 -66.96 -66.14 -20.97
C ALA A 263 -68.46 -66.08 -20.62
N ALA A 264 -68.92 -64.99 -19.99
CA ALA A 264 -70.32 -64.81 -19.66
C ALA A 264 -71.22 -64.80 -20.91
N VAL A 265 -70.81 -64.14 -22.00
CA VAL A 265 -71.56 -64.12 -23.27
C VAL A 265 -71.67 -65.52 -23.85
N ILE A 266 -70.58 -66.31 -23.84
CA ILE A 266 -70.59 -67.70 -24.32
C ILE A 266 -71.52 -68.58 -23.47
N ILE A 267 -71.45 -68.48 -22.14
CA ILE A 267 -72.33 -69.24 -21.24
C ILE A 267 -73.80 -68.85 -21.47
N GLN A 268 -74.08 -67.55 -21.54
CA GLN A 268 -75.43 -67.04 -21.77
C GLN A 268 -75.99 -67.48 -23.12
N SER A 269 -75.19 -67.52 -24.18
CA SER A 269 -75.65 -67.99 -25.50
C SER A 269 -75.98 -69.48 -25.49
N HIS A 270 -75.13 -70.31 -24.87
CA HIS A 270 -75.38 -71.74 -24.69
C HIS A 270 -76.63 -72.00 -23.86
N TRP A 271 -76.82 -71.26 -22.75
CA TRP A 271 -78.02 -71.37 -21.93
C TRP A 271 -79.30 -70.98 -22.68
N ARG A 272 -79.27 -69.88 -23.46
CA ARG A 272 -80.41 -69.48 -24.29
C ARG A 272 -80.76 -70.54 -25.31
N LEU A 273 -79.76 -71.13 -25.98
CA LEU A 273 -79.94 -72.21 -26.94
C LEU A 273 -80.50 -73.48 -26.28
N TYR A 274 -79.94 -73.88 -25.12
CA TYR A 274 -80.46 -75.01 -24.34
C TYR A 274 -81.93 -74.81 -23.98
N ARG A 275 -82.29 -73.62 -23.49
CA ARG A 275 -83.68 -73.27 -23.14
C ARG A 275 -84.61 -73.34 -24.35
N GLN A 276 -84.18 -72.82 -25.51
CA GLN A 276 -84.93 -72.91 -26.77
C GLN A 276 -85.12 -74.38 -27.20
N ASN A 277 -84.08 -75.20 -27.14
CA ASN A 277 -84.15 -76.62 -27.47
C ASN A 277 -85.10 -77.38 -26.55
N CYS A 278 -85.03 -77.17 -25.23
CA CYS A 278 -85.98 -77.77 -24.29
C CYS A 278 -87.43 -77.38 -24.57
N ALA A 279 -87.68 -76.10 -24.92
CA ALA A 279 -89.01 -75.64 -25.33
C ALA A 279 -89.47 -76.33 -26.62
N ALA A 280 -88.60 -76.44 -27.63
CA ALA A 280 -88.88 -77.16 -28.87
C ALA A 280 -89.19 -78.64 -28.62
N VAL A 281 -88.41 -79.34 -27.80
CA VAL A 281 -88.64 -80.75 -27.44
C VAL A 281 -89.97 -80.94 -26.70
N ARG A 282 -90.33 -80.02 -25.79
CA ARG A 282 -91.64 -80.04 -25.11
C ARG A 282 -92.79 -79.89 -26.10
N ILE A 283 -92.72 -78.95 -27.04
CA ILE A 283 -93.76 -78.73 -28.06
C ILE A 283 -93.86 -79.93 -29.01
N GLN A 284 -92.72 -80.47 -29.47
CA GLN A 284 -92.70 -81.63 -30.37
C GLN A 284 -93.28 -82.87 -29.69
N SER A 285 -92.94 -83.12 -28.42
CA SER A 285 -93.45 -84.27 -27.67
C SER A 285 -94.94 -84.16 -27.36
N THR A 286 -95.46 -82.97 -27.02
CA THR A 286 -96.90 -82.76 -26.85
C THR A 286 -97.65 -82.92 -28.15
N TRP A 287 -97.13 -82.41 -29.27
CA TRP A 287 -97.73 -82.59 -30.60
C TRP A 287 -97.73 -84.06 -31.04
N ARG A 288 -96.59 -84.78 -30.87
CA ARG A 288 -96.52 -86.22 -31.16
C ARG A 288 -97.53 -87.02 -30.33
N ARG A 289 -97.69 -86.68 -29.04
CA ARG A 289 -98.71 -87.29 -28.16
C ARG A 289 -100.13 -86.97 -28.64
N HIS A 290 -100.43 -85.71 -28.98
CA HIS A 290 -101.73 -85.32 -29.52
C HIS A 290 -102.08 -86.12 -30.77
N ARG A 291 -101.14 -86.19 -31.73
CA ARG A 291 -101.32 -86.94 -32.97
C ARG A 291 -101.54 -88.43 -32.74
N ALA A 292 -100.78 -89.06 -31.84
CA ALA A 292 -100.99 -90.46 -31.47
C ALA A 292 -102.36 -90.69 -30.80
N ARG A 293 -102.80 -89.76 -29.94
CA ARG A 293 -104.12 -89.80 -29.30
C ARG A 293 -105.24 -89.65 -30.32
N GLU A 294 -105.09 -88.74 -31.27
CA GLU A 294 -106.06 -88.52 -32.34
C GLU A 294 -106.23 -89.78 -33.21
N LEU A 295 -105.11 -90.40 -33.62
CA LEU A 295 -105.11 -91.69 -34.33
C LEU A 295 -105.77 -92.80 -33.51
N TYR A 296 -105.47 -92.90 -32.20
CA TYR A 296 -106.09 -93.88 -31.32
C TYR A 296 -107.60 -93.64 -31.16
N LEU A 297 -108.04 -92.39 -31.01
CA LEU A 297 -109.46 -92.04 -30.91
C LEU A 297 -110.20 -92.40 -32.20
N GLN A 298 -109.61 -92.14 -33.38
CA GLN A 298 -110.16 -92.57 -34.67
C GLN A 298 -110.28 -94.10 -34.74
N GLN A 299 -109.23 -94.84 -34.37
CA GLN A 299 -109.27 -96.30 -34.32
C GLN A 299 -110.33 -96.82 -33.33
N ARG A 300 -110.45 -96.21 -32.15
CA ARG A 300 -111.44 -96.56 -31.13
C ARG A 300 -112.86 -96.29 -31.60
N GLU A 301 -113.11 -95.16 -32.25
CA GLU A 301 -114.42 -94.83 -32.81
C GLU A 301 -114.82 -95.83 -33.91
N MET A 302 -113.90 -96.16 -34.82
CA MET A 302 -114.10 -97.20 -35.82
C MET A 302 -114.40 -98.56 -35.18
N ALA A 303 -113.64 -98.95 -34.16
CA ALA A 303 -113.87 -100.20 -33.42
C ALA A 303 -115.22 -100.22 -32.70
N ILE A 304 -115.63 -99.11 -32.06
CA ILE A 304 -116.94 -98.98 -31.40
C ILE A 304 -118.08 -99.04 -32.43
N ARG A 305 -117.95 -98.38 -33.59
CA ARG A 305 -118.92 -98.48 -34.69
C ARG A 305 -119.03 -99.91 -35.22
N LEU A 306 -117.89 -100.59 -35.40
CA LEU A 306 -117.88 -101.98 -35.84
C LEU A 306 -118.58 -102.87 -34.79
N GLN A 307 -118.26 -102.69 -33.51
CA GLN A 307 -118.89 -103.41 -32.40
C GLN A 307 -120.39 -103.13 -32.29
N SER A 308 -120.85 -101.88 -32.51
CA SER A 308 -122.27 -101.55 -32.46
C SER A 308 -123.04 -102.12 -33.64
N ILE A 309 -122.44 -102.16 -34.84
CA ILE A 309 -123.00 -102.87 -36.01
C ILE A 309 -123.09 -104.37 -35.72
N SER A 310 -122.01 -105.00 -35.24
CA SER A 310 -122.01 -106.43 -34.92
C SER A 310 -123.04 -106.81 -33.85
N ARG A 311 -123.16 -105.99 -32.79
CA ARG A 311 -124.19 -106.18 -31.74
C ARG A 311 -125.61 -105.94 -32.28
N GLY A 312 -125.79 -104.95 -33.15
CA GLY A 312 -127.06 -104.69 -33.83
C GLY A 312 -127.47 -105.77 -34.83
N TYR A 313 -126.51 -106.45 -35.48
CA TYR A 313 -126.74 -107.62 -36.33
C TYR A 313 -127.19 -108.83 -35.49
N LEU A 314 -126.47 -109.12 -34.39
CA LEU A 314 -126.83 -110.19 -33.44
C LEU A 314 -128.23 -109.99 -32.83
N ALA A 315 -128.65 -108.75 -32.61
CA ALA A 315 -129.98 -108.42 -32.08
C ALA A 315 -131.12 -108.54 -33.11
N ARG A 316 -130.84 -108.59 -34.42
CA ARG A 316 -131.86 -108.80 -35.47
C ARG A 316 -132.05 -110.26 -35.87
N GLN A 317 -131.24 -111.16 -35.30
CA GLN A 317 -131.23 -112.60 -35.58
C GLN A 317 -132.07 -113.43 -34.58
N ARG A 318 -132.79 -112.77 -33.67
CA ARG A 318 -133.73 -113.33 -32.69
C ARG A 318 -134.89 -112.37 -32.51
#